data_AF-A0A3D4PBZ2-F1
#
_entry.id   AF-A0A3D4PBZ2-F1
#
_cell.length_a   1.000
_cell.length_b   1.000
_cell.length_c   1.000
_cell.angle_alpha   90.00
_cell.angle_beta   90.00
_cell.angle_gamma   90.00
#
_symmetry.space_group_name_H-M   'P 1'
#
loop_
_entity.id
_entity.type
_entity.pdbx_description
1 polymer ?
#
loop_
_entity_poly.entity_id
_entity_poly.type
_entity_poly.pdbx_seq_one_letter_code
_entity_poly.pdbx_strand_id
1 'polypeptide(L)'
;MTELDLLEPFIAGGEVIDQFVVPLSSSNGSKRSSVKQTGSESTAEELTCALIRSEHGLVILMSAVEPDSQYVPGPLAANDLKILVRSLPESAFLWQITPTGLWPLETSRKAGGTEIRIPRFNMTAALMVATDQGVAQEMERKIQQIQSRSAELSLALAETKFERVQKIDLELNELGVGLSAGSHLMLQSRRLIEESRLSLKKQHYHQARDNAEMACQLLRILQRTHWQNAVQHLSSPTSVPHAVCFQTLPDYWKLIQLLGKQEETPQTSLVHSANFEDADAMRVEGWTRDVTSSNQVAVYDALDPSHVHEGEYCLRMVSVPTENQPVVTLDDPVVRYE
;
A
#
# COMPACT_ATOMS: atom_id res chain seq x y z
N MET A 1 -17.75 7.15 -23.13
CA MET A 1 -16.60 6.24 -23.28
C MET A 1 -15.71 6.43 -22.06
N THR A 2 -15.40 5.36 -21.34
CA THR A 2 -14.55 5.37 -20.14
C THR A 2 -13.12 4.90 -20.46
N GLU A 3 -12.19 5.05 -19.52
CA GLU A 3 -10.81 4.53 -19.71
C GLU A 3 -10.79 3.00 -19.85
N LEU A 4 -11.77 2.31 -19.25
CA LEU A 4 -11.89 0.85 -19.33
C LEU A 4 -12.27 0.38 -20.75
N ASP A 5 -13.01 1.18 -21.51
CA ASP A 5 -13.42 0.89 -22.88
C ASP A 5 -12.21 0.78 -23.85
N LEU A 6 -11.03 1.27 -23.46
CA LEU A 6 -9.79 1.07 -24.21
C LEU A 6 -9.25 -0.35 -24.08
N LEU A 7 -9.42 -0.97 -22.90
CA LEU A 7 -8.90 -2.30 -22.59
C LEU A 7 -9.95 -3.39 -22.77
N GLU A 8 -11.24 -3.04 -22.69
CA GLU A 8 -12.38 -3.95 -22.84
C GLU A 8 -12.27 -4.88 -24.06
N PRO A 9 -11.86 -4.43 -25.28
CA PRO A 9 -11.74 -5.31 -26.43
C PRO A 9 -10.76 -6.47 -26.20
N PHE A 10 -9.74 -6.25 -25.38
CA PHE A 10 -8.71 -7.26 -25.09
C PHE A 10 -9.07 -8.15 -23.90
N ILE A 11 -9.82 -7.62 -22.92
CA ILE A 11 -10.09 -8.30 -21.66
C ILE A 11 -11.39 -9.12 -21.73
N ALA A 12 -12.47 -8.58 -22.31
CA ALA A 12 -13.80 -9.20 -22.23
C ALA A 12 -13.89 -10.57 -22.93
N GLY A 13 -13.12 -10.78 -23.99
CA GLY A 13 -12.99 -12.06 -24.70
C GLY A 13 -11.57 -12.63 -24.66
N GLY A 14 -10.72 -12.13 -23.76
CA GLY A 14 -9.31 -12.48 -23.72
C GLY A 14 -9.03 -13.73 -22.86
N GLU A 15 -8.13 -14.58 -23.33
CA GLU A 15 -7.57 -15.69 -22.56
C GLU A 15 -6.23 -15.26 -21.94
N VAL A 16 -6.02 -15.53 -20.65
CA VAL A 16 -4.72 -15.33 -20.01
C VAL A 16 -3.79 -16.46 -20.44
N ILE A 17 -2.73 -16.12 -21.17
CA ILE A 17 -1.82 -17.09 -21.78
C ILE A 17 -0.51 -17.25 -21.02
N ASP A 18 -0.15 -16.26 -20.22
CA ASP A 18 1.04 -16.30 -19.36
C ASP A 18 0.85 -15.36 -18.17
N GLN A 19 1.45 -15.74 -17.04
CA GLN A 19 1.53 -14.92 -15.83
C GLN A 19 2.95 -15.02 -15.28
N PHE A 20 3.58 -13.89 -15.04
CA PHE A 20 4.94 -13.85 -14.54
C PHE A 20 5.15 -12.67 -13.59
N VAL A 21 6.09 -12.85 -12.67
CA VAL A 21 6.48 -11.83 -11.69
C VAL A 21 7.82 -11.25 -12.07
N VAL A 22 7.94 -9.92 -12.00
CA VAL A 22 9.20 -9.20 -12.20
C VAL A 22 9.55 -8.47 -10.91
N PRO A 23 10.80 -8.56 -10.42
CA PRO A 23 11.21 -7.75 -9.27
C PRO A 23 11.24 -6.27 -9.64
N LEU A 24 10.54 -5.43 -8.88
CA LEU A 24 10.68 -3.98 -8.94
C LEU A 24 12.00 -3.62 -8.25
N SER A 25 13.09 -3.60 -9.01
CA SER A 25 14.34 -3.03 -8.51
C SER A 25 14.23 -1.52 -8.52
N SER A 26 14.12 -0.89 -7.35
CA SER A 26 14.12 0.56 -7.24
C SER A 26 15.46 1.09 -7.75
N SER A 27 15.53 1.58 -8.98
CA SER A 27 16.74 2.21 -9.52
C SER A 27 16.95 3.64 -8.96
N ASN A 28 16.64 3.87 -7.68
CA ASN A 28 17.04 5.09 -7.00
C ASN A 28 18.45 4.88 -6.48
N GLY A 29 19.43 5.40 -7.23
CA GLY A 29 20.84 5.41 -6.90
C GLY A 29 21.18 6.23 -5.65
N SER A 30 20.78 5.73 -4.48
CA SER A 30 21.40 6.11 -3.21
C SER A 30 22.09 4.87 -2.66
N LYS A 31 23.43 4.91 -2.61
CA LYS A 31 24.24 3.97 -1.87
C LYS A 31 23.82 4.04 -0.39
N ARG A 32 22.81 3.28 0.01
CA ARG A 32 22.55 3.03 1.43
C ARG A 32 23.72 2.17 1.92
N SER A 33 24.53 2.76 2.78
CA SER A 33 25.62 2.11 3.50
C SER A 33 25.11 0.83 4.15
N SER A 34 25.84 -0.26 3.92
CA SER A 34 25.63 -1.57 4.53
C SER A 34 25.74 -1.48 6.05
N VAL A 35 24.60 -1.36 6.74
CA VAL A 35 24.47 -1.84 8.12
C VAL A 35 23.86 -3.23 8.02
N LYS A 36 24.64 -4.24 8.42
CA LYS A 36 24.18 -5.63 8.54
C LYS A 36 23.04 -5.67 9.57
N GLN A 37 21.81 -5.80 9.11
CA GLN A 37 20.74 -6.38 9.90
C GLN A 37 20.55 -7.81 9.43
N THR A 38 20.94 -8.73 10.30
CA THR A 38 20.65 -10.16 10.24
C THR A 38 19.15 -10.37 10.37
N GLY A 39 18.55 -11.10 9.42
CA GLY A 39 17.22 -11.72 9.59
C GLY A 39 16.02 -10.82 9.32
N SER A 40 15.89 -10.30 8.10
CA SER A 40 14.60 -9.89 7.54
C SER A 40 14.63 -10.30 6.07
N GLU A 41 13.76 -11.22 5.68
CA GLU A 41 13.49 -11.48 4.27
C GLU A 41 13.07 -10.15 3.66
N SER A 42 13.90 -9.59 2.78
CA SER A 42 13.51 -8.40 2.04
C SER A 42 12.36 -8.82 1.12
N THR A 43 11.12 -8.56 1.54
CA THR A 43 9.95 -8.63 0.66
C THR A 43 10.18 -7.64 -0.47
N ALA A 44 10.73 -8.15 -1.57
CA ALA A 44 10.93 -7.38 -2.78
C ALA A 44 9.57 -6.92 -3.29
N GLU A 45 9.50 -5.69 -3.79
CA GLU A 45 8.32 -5.22 -4.49
C GLU A 45 8.11 -6.11 -5.73
N GLU A 46 6.96 -6.77 -5.82
CA GLU A 46 6.67 -7.71 -6.90
C GLU A 46 5.73 -7.06 -7.91
N LEU A 47 6.16 -7.09 -9.18
CA LEU A 47 5.35 -6.69 -10.30
C LEU A 47 4.68 -7.92 -10.91
N THR A 48 3.37 -8.04 -10.74
CA THR A 48 2.60 -9.09 -11.40
C THR A 48 2.26 -8.65 -12.80
N CYS A 49 2.58 -9.49 -13.79
CA CYS A 49 2.27 -9.27 -15.19
C CYS A 49 1.38 -10.40 -15.70
N ALA A 50 0.32 -10.03 -16.43
CA ALA A 50 -0.56 -10.97 -17.12
C ALA A 50 -0.51 -10.67 -18.62
N LEU A 51 -0.19 -11.69 -19.43
CA LEU A 51 -0.27 -11.64 -20.88
C LEU A 51 -1.61 -12.23 -21.33
N ILE A 52 -2.41 -11.40 -21.98
CA ILE A 52 -3.78 -11.73 -22.40
C ILE A 52 -3.82 -11.74 -23.92
N ARG A 53 -4.40 -12.79 -24.49
CA ARG A 53 -4.62 -12.94 -25.93
C ARG A 53 -6.10 -12.81 -26.25
N SER A 54 -6.41 -11.97 -27.22
CA SER A 54 -7.75 -11.75 -27.74
C SER A 54 -7.74 -11.77 -29.27
N GLU A 55 -8.92 -11.70 -29.89
CA GLU A 55 -9.06 -11.54 -31.34
C GLU A 55 -8.46 -10.22 -31.86
N HIS A 56 -8.36 -9.20 -30.98
CA HIS A 56 -7.81 -7.88 -31.31
C HIS A 56 -6.28 -7.79 -31.12
N GLY A 57 -5.63 -8.85 -30.64
CA GLY A 57 -4.20 -8.89 -30.39
C GLY A 57 -3.86 -9.28 -28.96
N LEU A 58 -2.64 -8.95 -28.56
CA LEU A 58 -2.08 -9.29 -27.26
C LEU A 58 -2.02 -8.03 -26.37
N VAL A 59 -2.35 -8.17 -25.09
CA VAL A 59 -2.18 -7.11 -24.09
C VAL A 59 -1.41 -7.66 -22.90
N ILE A 60 -0.46 -6.87 -22.40
CA ILE A 60 0.23 -7.11 -21.14
C ILE A 60 -0.35 -6.14 -20.12
N LEU A 61 -0.97 -6.66 -19.07
CA LEU A 61 -1.38 -5.87 -17.90
C LEU A 61 -0.36 -6.06 -16.79
N MET A 62 0.03 -4.95 -16.18
CA MET A 62 1.05 -4.91 -15.14
C MET A 62 0.44 -4.25 -13.91
N SER A 63 0.64 -4.87 -12.74
CA SER A 63 0.20 -4.34 -11.45
C SER A 63 1.25 -4.62 -10.39
N ALA A 64 1.67 -3.58 -9.68
CA ALA A 64 2.59 -3.70 -8.56
C ALA A 64 1.82 -3.80 -7.26
N VAL A 65 2.25 -4.73 -6.41
CA VAL A 65 1.74 -4.90 -5.04
C VAL A 65 2.93 -4.89 -4.09
N GLU A 66 2.78 -4.20 -2.97
CA GLU A 66 3.77 -4.19 -1.88
C GLU A 66 3.12 -4.66 -0.57
N PRO A 67 3.92 -5.16 0.38
CA PRO A 67 3.44 -5.43 1.73
C PRO A 67 2.77 -4.20 2.33
N ASP A 68 1.66 -4.42 3.03
CA ASP A 68 0.89 -3.36 3.71
C ASP A 68 0.29 -2.29 2.79
N SER A 69 0.29 -2.50 1.46
CA SER A 69 -0.35 -1.59 0.50
C SER A 69 -1.86 -1.43 0.73
N GLN A 70 -2.49 -2.40 1.39
CA GLN A 70 -3.89 -2.37 1.82
C GLN A 70 -4.20 -1.25 2.82
N TYR A 71 -3.20 -0.81 3.60
CA TYR A 71 -3.37 0.29 4.57
C TYR A 71 -3.00 1.63 3.93
N VAL A 72 -1.76 1.73 3.44
CA VAL A 72 -1.24 2.91 2.74
C VAL A 72 -0.33 2.45 1.63
N PRO A 73 -0.69 2.66 0.35
CA PRO A 73 0.17 2.26 -0.77
C PRO A 73 1.41 3.14 -0.83
N GLY A 74 2.55 2.50 -1.01
CA GLY A 74 3.82 3.15 -1.24
C GLY A 74 3.98 3.69 -2.66
N PRO A 75 5.23 3.97 -3.05
CA PRO A 75 5.52 4.61 -4.32
C PRO A 75 5.04 3.77 -5.51
N LEU A 76 5.18 2.44 -5.44
CA LEU A 76 4.77 1.46 -6.46
C LEU A 76 5.10 1.96 -7.88
N ALA A 77 6.33 2.40 -8.06
CA ALA A 77 6.77 3.09 -9.27
C ALA A 77 8.25 2.83 -9.53
N ALA A 78 8.59 2.68 -10.81
CA ALA A 78 9.96 2.45 -11.26
C ALA A 78 10.26 3.33 -12.48
N ASN A 79 11.53 3.73 -12.59
CA ASN A 79 12.05 4.36 -13.80
C ASN A 79 12.87 3.32 -14.56
N ASP A 80 12.87 3.41 -15.88
CA ASP A 80 13.65 2.52 -16.76
C ASP A 80 13.42 1.02 -16.51
N LEU A 81 12.18 0.64 -16.24
CA LEU A 81 11.82 -0.74 -15.93
C LEU A 81 12.03 -1.63 -17.16
N LYS A 82 12.75 -2.74 -16.99
CA LYS A 82 13.02 -3.72 -18.04
C LYS A 82 12.35 -5.04 -17.69
N ILE A 83 11.52 -5.53 -18.60
CA ILE A 83 10.82 -6.81 -18.45
C ILE A 83 11.17 -7.73 -19.62
N LEU A 84 11.29 -9.03 -19.36
CA LEU A 84 11.57 -10.04 -20.39
C LEU A 84 10.32 -10.89 -20.63
N VAL A 85 9.80 -10.88 -21.86
CA VAL A 85 8.58 -11.60 -22.23
C VAL A 85 8.89 -12.66 -23.30
N ARG A 86 8.53 -13.92 -23.04
CA ARG A 86 8.89 -15.07 -23.88
C ARG A 86 8.02 -15.24 -25.12
N SER A 87 6.74 -14.91 -25.03
CA SER A 87 5.71 -15.36 -25.98
C SER A 87 5.27 -14.27 -26.99
N LEU A 88 6.16 -13.33 -27.33
CA LEU A 88 5.82 -12.23 -28.23
C LEU A 88 6.17 -12.54 -29.69
N PRO A 89 5.27 -12.25 -30.66
CA PRO A 89 5.55 -12.45 -32.09
C PRO A 89 6.81 -11.69 -32.55
N GLU A 90 7.47 -12.20 -33.60
CA GLU A 90 8.73 -11.63 -34.09
C GLU A 90 8.56 -10.21 -34.67
N SER A 91 7.48 -9.98 -35.41
CA SER A 91 7.12 -8.72 -36.05
C SER A 91 6.18 -7.85 -35.19
N ALA A 92 6.04 -8.13 -33.89
CA ALA A 92 5.15 -7.37 -33.04
C ALA A 92 5.70 -5.98 -32.75
N PHE A 93 4.83 -4.98 -32.89
CA PHE A 93 5.03 -3.65 -32.39
C PHE A 93 4.40 -3.52 -31.00
N LEU A 94 5.08 -2.80 -30.12
CA LEU A 94 4.69 -2.62 -28.73
C LEU A 94 4.41 -1.17 -28.42
N TRP A 95 3.27 -0.93 -27.80
CA TRP A 95 2.88 0.38 -27.34
C TRP A 95 2.40 0.33 -25.89
N GLN A 96 2.71 1.35 -25.11
CA GLN A 96 2.02 1.63 -23.87
C GLN A 96 0.72 2.36 -24.18
N ILE A 97 -0.39 1.79 -23.72
CA ILE A 97 -1.70 2.43 -23.82
C ILE A 97 -1.85 3.35 -22.61
N THR A 98 -2.13 4.62 -22.86
CA THR A 98 -2.66 5.52 -21.85
C THR A 98 -3.96 6.15 -22.36
N PRO A 99 -4.84 6.64 -21.46
CA PRO A 99 -6.03 7.37 -21.87
C PRO A 99 -5.78 8.67 -22.62
N THR A 100 -4.51 9.12 -22.72
CA THR A 100 -4.09 10.36 -23.37
C THR A 100 -3.15 10.13 -24.54
N GLY A 101 -2.74 8.90 -24.85
CA GLY A 101 -1.87 8.61 -25.97
C GLY A 101 -1.48 7.14 -26.09
N LEU A 102 -0.95 6.81 -27.26
CA LEU A 102 -0.36 5.50 -27.56
C LEU A 102 1.13 5.69 -27.77
N TRP A 103 1.96 5.11 -26.90
CA TRP A 103 3.39 5.42 -26.85
C TRP A 103 4.22 4.22 -27.28
N PRO A 104 4.99 4.28 -28.37
CA PRO A 104 5.81 3.16 -28.79
C PRO A 104 6.89 2.87 -27.73
N LEU A 105 7.12 1.59 -27.46
CA LEU A 105 8.14 1.14 -26.50
C LEU A 105 9.38 0.61 -27.20
N GLU A 106 10.54 0.86 -26.60
CA GLU A 106 11.80 0.29 -27.05
C GLU A 106 11.84 -1.21 -26.69
N THR A 107 12.15 -2.03 -27.69
CA THR A 107 12.26 -3.48 -27.53
C THR A 107 13.60 -3.99 -28.05
N SER A 108 14.21 -4.93 -27.33
CA SER A 108 15.42 -5.63 -27.79
C SER A 108 15.27 -7.14 -27.62
N ARG A 109 15.80 -7.92 -28.58
CA ARG A 109 15.80 -9.38 -28.48
C ARG A 109 16.93 -9.83 -27.58
N LYS A 110 16.62 -10.68 -26.60
CA LYS A 110 17.60 -11.31 -25.69
C LYS A 110 17.41 -12.81 -25.69
N ALA A 111 18.44 -13.54 -25.23
CA ALA A 111 18.31 -14.97 -25.00
C ALA A 111 17.16 -15.22 -24.00
N GLY A 112 16.12 -15.93 -24.44
CA GLY A 112 14.95 -16.22 -23.62
C GLY A 112 13.79 -15.22 -23.73
N GLY A 113 13.77 -14.29 -24.69
CA GLY A 113 12.57 -13.51 -25.00
C GLY A 113 12.81 -12.11 -25.58
N THR A 114 11.78 -11.29 -25.57
CA THR A 114 11.83 -9.86 -25.90
C THR A 114 11.95 -9.06 -24.62
N GLU A 115 13.02 -8.28 -24.50
CA GLU A 115 13.13 -7.26 -23.45
C GLU A 115 12.35 -6.02 -23.87
N ILE A 116 11.47 -5.55 -23.00
CA ILE A 116 10.67 -4.34 -23.18
C ILE A 116 11.14 -3.33 -22.15
N ARG A 117 11.43 -2.12 -22.61
CA ARG A 117 11.82 -1.00 -21.75
C ARG A 117 10.65 -0.06 -21.53
N ILE A 118 10.28 0.14 -20.28
CA ILE A 118 9.22 1.06 -19.83
C ILE A 118 9.89 2.26 -19.17
N PRO A 119 9.89 3.45 -19.80
CA PRO A 119 10.63 4.61 -19.28
C PRO A 119 10.17 5.03 -17.89
N ARG A 120 8.85 5.01 -17.65
CA ARG A 120 8.23 5.32 -16.37
C ARG A 120 7.08 4.36 -16.10
N PHE A 121 7.20 3.62 -15.02
CA PHE A 121 6.18 2.74 -14.48
C PHE A 121 5.59 3.34 -13.21
N ASN A 122 4.27 3.30 -13.10
CA ASN A 122 3.50 3.66 -11.91
C ASN A 122 2.70 2.42 -11.46
N MET A 123 1.79 2.50 -10.49
CA MET A 123 1.10 1.33 -9.90
C MET A 123 0.61 0.27 -10.89
N THR A 124 0.16 0.72 -12.07
CA THR A 124 -0.31 -0.14 -13.15
C THR A 124 0.17 0.36 -14.51
N ALA A 125 0.33 -0.54 -15.46
CA ALA A 125 0.56 -0.21 -16.87
C ALA A 125 -0.16 -1.22 -17.79
N ALA A 126 -0.60 -0.75 -18.95
CA ALA A 126 -1.19 -1.58 -19.99
C ALA A 126 -0.36 -1.43 -21.27
N LEU A 127 0.13 -2.56 -21.80
CA LEU A 127 0.91 -2.59 -23.03
C LEU A 127 0.13 -3.35 -24.11
N MET A 128 -0.03 -2.74 -25.26
CA MET A 128 -0.57 -3.37 -26.45
C MET A 128 0.55 -3.96 -27.28
N VAL A 129 0.34 -5.19 -27.73
CA VAL A 129 1.21 -5.91 -28.66
C VAL A 129 0.36 -6.21 -29.89
N ALA A 130 0.69 -5.60 -31.01
CA ALA A 130 -0.01 -5.84 -32.28
C ALA A 130 0.98 -5.99 -33.44
N THR A 131 0.63 -6.84 -34.41
CA THR A 131 1.39 -7.00 -35.66
C THR A 131 0.85 -6.13 -36.79
N ASP A 132 -0.36 -5.60 -36.64
CA ASP A 132 -1.04 -4.73 -37.61
C ASP A 132 -1.15 -3.30 -37.07
N GLN A 133 -0.87 -2.31 -37.93
CA GLN A 133 -1.01 -0.90 -37.64
C GLN A 133 -2.47 -0.45 -37.55
N GLY A 134 -3.42 -1.19 -38.15
CA GLY A 134 -4.85 -0.87 -38.08
C GLY A 134 -5.39 -0.83 -36.64
N VAL A 135 -4.91 -1.74 -35.78
CA VAL A 135 -5.30 -1.78 -34.36
C VAL A 135 -4.83 -0.54 -33.61
N ALA A 136 -3.63 -0.04 -33.92
CA ALA A 136 -3.09 1.18 -33.33
C ALA A 136 -3.91 2.41 -33.73
N GLN A 137 -4.30 2.53 -35.00
CA GLN A 137 -5.12 3.65 -35.49
C GLN A 137 -6.50 3.68 -34.83
N GLU A 138 -7.15 2.53 -34.66
CA GLU A 138 -8.44 2.46 -33.98
C GLU A 138 -8.33 2.83 -32.49
N MET A 139 -7.25 2.40 -31.83
CA MET A 139 -6.97 2.81 -30.44
C MET A 139 -6.73 4.31 -30.31
N GLU A 140 -5.94 4.91 -31.20
CA GLU A 140 -5.73 6.36 -31.23
C GLU A 140 -7.05 7.12 -31.41
N ARG A 141 -7.93 6.65 -32.30
CA ARG A 141 -9.26 7.24 -32.51
C ARG A 141 -10.11 7.23 -31.23
N LYS A 142 -10.07 6.13 -30.47
CA LYS A 142 -10.77 6.03 -29.18
C LYS A 142 -10.14 6.94 -28.12
N ILE A 143 -8.82 6.96 -28.04
CA ILE A 143 -8.06 7.84 -27.11
C ILE A 143 -8.41 9.31 -27.38
N GLN A 144 -8.47 9.75 -28.63
CA GLN A 144 -8.84 11.13 -28.99
C GLN A 144 -10.21 11.55 -28.46
N GLN A 145 -11.14 10.61 -28.29
CA GLN A 145 -12.48 10.88 -27.74
C GLN A 145 -12.48 11.06 -26.21
N ILE A 146 -11.52 10.47 -25.50
CA ILE A 146 -11.50 10.47 -24.02
C ILE A 146 -10.37 11.31 -23.41
N GLN A 147 -9.31 11.64 -24.16
CA GLN A 147 -8.09 12.26 -23.65
C GLN A 147 -8.33 13.55 -22.84
N SER A 148 -9.25 14.40 -23.29
CA SER A 148 -9.55 15.66 -22.59
C SER A 148 -10.16 15.39 -21.23
N ARG A 149 -11.19 14.53 -21.20
CA ARG A 149 -11.88 14.17 -19.97
C ARG A 149 -10.96 13.44 -18.99
N SER A 150 -10.11 12.57 -19.51
CA SER A 150 -9.13 11.84 -18.69
C SER A 150 -8.11 12.79 -18.04
N ALA A 151 -7.58 13.76 -18.80
CA ALA A 151 -6.66 14.76 -18.27
C ALA A 151 -7.31 15.65 -17.20
N GLU A 152 -8.55 16.08 -17.41
CA GLU A 152 -9.34 16.82 -16.41
C GLU A 152 -9.53 16.03 -15.11
N LEU A 153 -9.94 14.76 -15.23
CA LEU A 153 -10.15 13.90 -14.06
C LEU A 153 -8.85 13.61 -13.31
N SER A 154 -7.75 13.44 -14.05
CA SER A 154 -6.42 13.23 -13.45
C SER A 154 -5.98 14.44 -12.63
N LEU A 155 -6.18 15.65 -13.17
CA LEU A 155 -5.90 16.90 -12.46
C LEU A 155 -6.79 17.04 -11.21
N ALA A 156 -8.11 16.84 -11.35
CA ALA A 156 -9.06 16.92 -10.24
C ALA A 156 -8.73 15.92 -9.12
N LEU A 157 -8.31 14.70 -9.49
CA LEU A 157 -7.85 13.69 -8.54
C LEU A 157 -6.60 14.14 -7.78
N ALA A 158 -5.62 14.71 -8.49
CA ALA A 158 -4.38 15.21 -7.89
C ALA A 158 -4.64 16.38 -6.94
N GLU A 159 -5.49 17.34 -7.33
CA GLU A 159 -5.90 18.47 -6.49
C GLU A 159 -6.60 18.00 -5.21
N THR A 160 -7.61 17.13 -5.35
CA THR A 160 -8.35 16.59 -4.20
C THR A 160 -7.44 15.80 -3.25
N LYS A 161 -6.53 14.98 -3.80
CA LYS A 161 -5.55 14.25 -2.98
C LYS A 161 -4.59 15.21 -2.28
N PHE A 162 -4.13 16.24 -2.97
CA PHE A 162 -3.22 17.23 -2.42
C PHE A 162 -3.83 17.94 -1.22
N GLU A 163 -5.05 18.44 -1.34
CA GLU A 163 -5.76 19.12 -0.24
C GLU A 163 -5.92 18.22 0.98
N ARG A 164 -6.34 16.98 0.78
CA ARG A 164 -6.50 16.00 1.86
C ARG A 164 -5.17 15.70 2.56
N VAL A 165 -4.10 15.50 1.79
CA VAL A 165 -2.77 15.20 2.35
C VAL A 165 -2.20 16.42 3.05
N GLN A 166 -2.37 17.62 2.49
CA GLN A 166 -1.91 18.86 3.11
C GLN A 166 -2.52 19.06 4.49
N LYS A 167 -3.83 18.83 4.64
CA LYS A 167 -4.51 18.96 5.92
C LYS A 167 -3.91 18.05 6.99
N ILE A 168 -3.72 16.77 6.65
CA ILE A 168 -3.17 15.78 7.59
C ILE A 168 -1.69 16.07 7.89
N ASP A 169 -0.89 16.43 6.88
CA ASP A 169 0.52 16.79 7.08
C ASP A 169 0.68 17.99 8.03
N LEU A 170 -0.16 19.01 7.89
CA LEU A 170 -0.18 20.16 8.82
C LEU A 170 -0.50 19.72 10.25
N GLU A 171 -1.52 18.89 10.44
CA GLU A 171 -1.89 18.39 11.77
C GLU A 171 -0.78 17.53 12.40
N LEU A 172 -0.13 16.68 11.61
CA LEU A 172 1.03 15.90 12.05
C LEU A 172 2.24 16.79 12.42
N ASN A 173 2.46 17.87 11.66
CA ASN A 173 3.49 18.86 11.99
C ASN A 173 3.18 19.59 13.31
N GLU A 174 1.92 19.98 13.53
CA GLU A 174 1.46 20.60 14.78
C GLU A 174 1.61 19.67 15.99
N LEU A 175 1.41 18.37 15.79
CA LEU A 175 1.65 17.33 16.81
C LEU A 175 3.14 17.02 17.05
N GLY A 176 4.06 17.66 16.33
CA GLY A 176 5.50 17.47 16.48
C GLY A 176 6.07 16.20 15.84
N VAL A 177 5.26 15.49 15.05
CA VAL A 177 5.62 14.23 14.36
C VAL A 177 5.78 14.42 12.84
N GLY A 178 6.03 15.66 12.45
CA GLY A 178 6.27 16.06 11.06
C GLY A 178 7.48 15.40 10.41
N LEU A 179 7.48 15.36 9.07
CA LEU A 179 8.62 14.87 8.28
C LEU A 179 9.48 16.03 7.79
N SER A 180 10.80 15.97 8.04
CA SER A 180 11.75 16.98 7.55
C SER A 180 11.76 17.11 6.02
N ALA A 181 11.62 16.00 5.29
CA ALA A 181 11.52 15.98 3.83
C ALA A 181 10.09 16.27 3.31
N GLY A 182 9.09 16.36 4.19
CA GLY A 182 7.67 16.50 3.82
C GLY A 182 7.39 17.79 3.06
N SER A 183 7.97 18.91 3.51
CA SER A 183 7.85 20.22 2.87
C SER A 183 8.31 20.22 1.41
N HIS A 184 9.39 19.50 1.08
CA HIS A 184 9.89 19.39 -0.29
C HIS A 184 8.91 18.62 -1.20
N LEU A 185 8.41 17.48 -0.73
CA LEU A 185 7.44 16.67 -1.47
C LEU A 185 6.13 17.43 -1.71
N MET A 186 5.65 18.17 -0.71
CA MET A 186 4.47 19.02 -0.84
C MET A 186 4.67 20.16 -1.84
N LEU A 187 5.82 20.86 -1.77
CA LEU A 187 6.13 21.94 -2.71
C LEU A 187 6.23 21.43 -4.16
N GLN A 188 6.92 20.31 -4.37
CA GLN A 188 7.07 19.70 -5.69
C GLN A 188 5.74 19.19 -6.25
N SER A 189 4.89 18.59 -5.41
CA SER A 189 3.55 18.15 -5.80
C SER A 189 2.68 19.33 -6.24
N ARG A 190 2.70 20.44 -5.49
CA ARG A 190 1.99 21.67 -5.85
C ARG A 190 2.47 22.21 -7.20
N ARG A 191 3.78 22.26 -7.42
CA ARG A 191 4.35 22.72 -8.69
C ARG A 191 3.86 21.86 -9.87
N LEU A 192 3.87 20.54 -9.74
CA LEU A 192 3.39 19.62 -10.78
C LEU A 192 1.89 19.82 -11.07
N ILE A 193 1.07 20.07 -10.05
CA ILE A 193 -0.36 20.38 -10.23
C ILE A 193 -0.54 21.68 -11.02
N GLU A 194 0.24 22.73 -10.72
CA GLU A 194 0.21 23.98 -11.50
C GLU A 194 0.66 23.76 -12.96
N GLU A 195 1.74 23.02 -13.18
CA GLU A 195 2.21 22.66 -14.52
C GLU A 195 1.19 21.80 -15.29
N SER A 196 0.46 20.91 -14.60
CA SER A 196 -0.65 20.13 -15.15
C SER A 196 -1.79 21.04 -15.59
N ARG A 197 -2.21 21.99 -14.74
CA ARG A 197 -3.26 22.97 -15.05
C ARG A 197 -2.92 23.83 -16.26
N LEU A 198 -1.67 24.29 -16.36
CA LEU A 198 -1.18 25.04 -17.52
C LEU A 198 -1.17 24.19 -18.79
N SER A 199 -0.78 22.92 -18.69
CA SER A 199 -0.76 21.98 -19.83
C SER A 199 -2.18 21.69 -20.33
N LEU A 200 -3.14 21.53 -19.42
CA LEU A 200 -4.55 21.33 -19.76
C LEU A 200 -5.13 22.54 -20.49
N LYS A 201 -4.84 23.76 -20.03
CA LYS A 201 -5.24 25.01 -20.71
C LYS A 201 -4.69 25.11 -22.14
N LYS A 202 -3.50 24.55 -22.37
CA LYS A 202 -2.85 24.46 -23.70
C LYS A 202 -3.29 23.25 -24.52
N GLN A 203 -4.26 22.46 -24.03
CA GLN A 203 -4.72 21.21 -24.65
C GLN A 203 -3.62 20.15 -24.81
N HIS A 204 -2.53 20.24 -24.03
CA HIS A 204 -1.51 19.21 -23.93
C HIS A 204 -1.94 18.13 -22.93
N TYR A 205 -2.95 17.33 -23.32
CA TYR A 205 -3.63 16.39 -22.42
C TYR A 205 -2.70 15.35 -21.79
N HIS A 206 -1.76 14.81 -22.57
CA HIS A 206 -0.80 13.84 -22.06
C HIS A 206 0.08 14.44 -20.96
N GLN A 207 0.72 15.58 -21.22
CA GLN A 207 1.54 16.26 -20.22
C GLN A 207 0.76 16.64 -18.96
N ALA A 208 -0.51 17.05 -19.12
CA ALA A 208 -1.38 17.34 -17.99
C ALA A 208 -1.60 16.11 -17.11
N ARG A 209 -1.93 14.96 -17.71
CA ARG A 209 -2.10 13.70 -16.99
C ARG A 209 -0.80 13.25 -16.33
N ASP A 210 0.31 13.23 -17.06
CA ASP A 210 1.62 12.82 -16.55
C ASP A 210 2.04 13.61 -15.31
N ASN A 211 1.89 14.94 -15.35
CA ASN A 211 2.21 15.80 -14.21
C ASN A 211 1.29 15.52 -13.02
N ALA A 212 0.00 15.28 -13.25
CA ALA A 212 -0.95 14.94 -12.19
C ALA A 212 -0.66 13.57 -11.55
N GLU A 213 -0.28 12.57 -12.35
CA GLU A 213 0.13 11.26 -11.85
C GLU A 213 1.43 11.33 -11.04
N MET A 214 2.42 12.11 -11.50
CA MET A 214 3.66 12.36 -10.74
C MET A 214 3.37 13.06 -9.41
N ALA A 215 2.48 14.05 -9.38
CA ALA A 215 2.05 14.67 -8.13
C ALA A 215 1.41 13.65 -7.18
N CYS A 216 0.52 12.78 -7.69
CA CYS A 216 -0.08 11.71 -6.89
C CYS A 216 0.94 10.70 -6.36
N GLN A 217 2.00 10.41 -7.13
CA GLN A 217 3.09 9.54 -6.70
C GLN A 217 3.88 10.16 -5.53
N LEU A 218 4.26 11.44 -5.63
CA LEU A 218 4.95 12.15 -4.54
C LEU A 218 4.11 12.21 -3.26
N LEU A 219 2.81 12.44 -3.39
CA LEU A 219 1.88 12.41 -2.26
C LEU A 219 1.77 11.02 -1.62
N ARG A 220 1.88 9.93 -2.39
CA ARG A 220 1.92 8.56 -1.84
C ARG A 220 3.20 8.29 -1.07
N ILE A 221 4.35 8.73 -1.60
CA ILE A 221 5.65 8.63 -0.89
C ILE A 221 5.55 9.30 0.48
N LEU A 222 4.97 10.51 0.54
CA LEU A 222 4.78 11.26 1.78
C LEU A 222 3.89 10.49 2.77
N GLN A 223 2.70 10.06 2.31
CA GLN A 223 1.75 9.31 3.13
C GLN A 223 2.38 8.02 3.69
N ARG A 224 3.06 7.25 2.84
CA ARG A 224 3.71 6.00 3.23
C ARG A 224 4.80 6.23 4.26
N THR A 225 5.60 7.29 4.12
CA THR A 225 6.67 7.60 5.06
C THR A 225 6.11 7.98 6.44
N HIS A 226 5.06 8.80 6.47
CA HIS A 226 4.35 9.12 7.72
C HIS A 226 3.79 7.86 8.39
N TRP A 227 3.11 7.03 7.60
CA TRP A 227 2.51 5.80 8.10
C TRP A 227 3.57 4.80 8.62
N GLN A 228 4.65 4.57 7.88
CA GLN A 228 5.75 3.69 8.30
C GLN A 228 6.37 4.13 9.62
N ASN A 229 6.60 5.44 9.81
CA ASN A 229 7.12 5.97 11.06
C ASN A 229 6.18 5.74 12.26
N ALA A 230 4.87 5.76 12.02
CA ALA A 230 3.88 5.53 13.07
C ALA A 230 3.78 4.05 13.45
N VAL A 231 3.81 3.14 12.47
CA VAL A 231 3.58 1.70 12.71
C VAL A 231 4.83 0.90 13.03
N GLN A 232 6.04 1.46 12.86
CA GLN A 232 7.31 0.74 13.07
C GLN A 232 7.49 0.14 14.48
N HIS A 233 6.78 0.68 15.48
CA HIS A 233 6.83 0.21 16.86
C HIS A 233 5.65 -0.69 17.25
N LEU A 234 4.69 -0.89 16.34
CA LEU A 234 3.52 -1.73 16.57
C LEU A 234 3.83 -3.17 16.15
N SER A 235 3.31 -4.14 16.91
CA SER A 235 3.40 -5.56 16.52
C SER A 235 2.59 -5.86 15.25
N SER A 236 1.51 -5.10 15.01
CA SER A 236 0.71 -5.11 13.78
C SER A 236 0.07 -3.73 13.56
N PRO A 237 -0.07 -3.26 12.31
CA PRO A 237 -0.86 -2.06 12.00
C PRO A 237 -2.33 -2.13 12.46
N THR A 238 -2.87 -3.34 12.65
CA THR A 238 -4.24 -3.55 13.13
C THR A 238 -4.36 -3.52 14.65
N SER A 239 -3.25 -3.54 15.40
CA SER A 239 -3.29 -3.47 16.87
C SER A 239 -3.84 -2.14 17.37
N VAL A 240 -3.77 -1.08 16.55
CA VAL A 240 -4.33 0.23 16.88
C VAL A 240 -5.28 0.67 15.77
N PRO A 241 -6.58 0.89 16.05
CA PRO A 241 -7.57 1.24 15.01
C PRO A 241 -7.19 2.48 14.19
N HIS A 242 -6.48 3.45 14.78
CA HIS A 242 -6.06 4.68 14.11
C HIS A 242 -4.83 4.51 13.20
N ALA A 243 -4.17 3.35 13.18
CA ALA A 243 -3.00 3.06 12.37
C ALA A 243 -3.32 2.41 11.01
N VAL A 244 -4.58 2.09 10.72
CA VAL A 244 -4.97 1.34 9.51
C VAL A 244 -5.00 2.17 8.23
N CYS A 245 -5.02 3.50 8.32
CA CYS A 245 -4.90 4.38 7.15
C CYS A 245 -4.23 5.71 7.50
N PHE A 246 -3.77 6.42 6.46
CA PHE A 246 -3.12 7.71 6.64
C PHE A 246 -4.05 8.79 7.23
N GLN A 247 -5.35 8.75 6.93
CA GLN A 247 -6.28 9.79 7.37
C GLN A 247 -6.53 9.80 8.88
N THR A 248 -6.39 8.66 9.54
CA THR A 248 -6.58 8.52 11.00
C THR A 248 -5.28 8.67 11.79
N LEU A 249 -4.15 8.88 11.10
CA LEU A 249 -2.84 8.96 11.73
C LEU A 249 -2.70 10.09 12.76
N PRO A 250 -3.30 11.29 12.57
CA PRO A 250 -3.28 12.30 13.63
C PRO A 250 -3.92 11.82 14.93
N ASP A 251 -5.01 11.06 14.86
CA ASP A 251 -5.71 10.55 16.04
C ASP A 251 -4.89 9.45 16.74
N TYR A 252 -4.12 8.65 15.98
CA TYR A 252 -3.12 7.75 16.55
C TYR A 252 -2.12 8.52 17.43
N TRP A 253 -1.54 9.61 16.91
CA TRP A 253 -0.55 10.38 17.67
C TRP A 253 -1.16 11.13 18.86
N LYS A 254 -2.39 11.63 18.75
CA LYS A 254 -3.12 12.20 19.90
C LYS A 254 -3.33 11.16 20.99
N LEU A 255 -3.71 9.92 20.62
CA LEU A 255 -3.87 8.82 21.57
C LEU A 255 -2.54 8.53 22.28
N ILE A 256 -1.43 8.43 21.55
CA ILE A 256 -0.10 8.21 22.13
C ILE A 256 0.27 9.34 23.10
N GLN A 257 0.01 10.61 22.75
CA GLN A 257 0.25 11.74 23.65
C GLN A 257 -0.62 11.70 24.91
N LEU A 258 -1.88 11.26 24.79
CA LEU A 258 -2.77 11.10 25.95
C LEU A 258 -2.29 9.99 26.88
N LEU A 259 -1.90 8.84 26.32
CA LEU A 259 -1.34 7.72 27.09
C LEU A 259 -0.05 8.11 27.80
N GLY A 260 0.88 8.79 27.12
CA GLY A 260 2.12 9.28 27.73
C GLY A 260 1.88 10.28 28.87
N LYS A 261 0.86 11.14 28.77
CA LYS A 261 0.49 12.06 29.86
C LYS A 261 -0.11 11.33 31.08
N GLN A 262 -0.78 10.19 30.86
CA GLN A 262 -1.32 9.39 31.96
C GLN A 262 -0.22 8.66 32.73
N GLU A 263 0.88 8.26 32.09
CA GLU A 263 2.04 7.70 32.79
C GLU A 263 2.67 8.72 33.77
N GLU A 264 2.68 10.00 33.42
CA GLU A 264 3.21 11.07 34.28
C GLU A 264 2.29 11.39 35.48
N THR A 265 0.99 11.09 35.36
CA THR A 265 -0.01 11.27 36.42
C THR A 265 -0.94 10.07 36.48
N PRO A 266 -0.49 8.93 37.06
CA PRO A 266 -1.29 7.72 37.11
C PRO A 266 -2.59 8.03 37.88
N GLN A 267 -3.68 8.17 37.13
CA GLN A 267 -5.00 8.23 37.71
C GLN A 267 -5.30 6.84 38.23
N THR A 268 -5.76 6.77 39.48
CA THR A 268 -6.17 5.52 40.09
C THR A 268 -7.26 4.90 39.21
N SER A 269 -7.12 3.63 38.86
CA SER A 269 -8.16 2.91 38.10
C SER A 269 -9.50 3.12 38.78
N LEU A 270 -10.50 3.58 38.02
CA LEU A 270 -11.86 3.76 38.53
C LEU A 270 -12.53 2.41 38.85
N VAL A 271 -12.00 1.33 38.27
CA VAL A 271 -12.42 -0.05 38.51
C VAL A 271 -11.46 -0.64 39.55
N HIS A 272 -11.99 -0.98 40.72
CA HIS A 272 -11.19 -1.43 41.85
C HIS A 272 -10.55 -2.79 41.57
N SER A 273 -11.27 -3.70 40.91
CA SER A 273 -10.75 -5.03 40.58
C SER A 273 -9.85 -5.08 39.34
N ALA A 274 -9.56 -3.94 38.70
CA ALA A 274 -8.73 -3.90 37.48
C ALA A 274 -7.22 -4.04 37.77
N ASN A 275 -6.81 -4.08 39.03
CA ASN A 275 -5.47 -4.47 39.44
C ASN A 275 -5.27 -6.00 39.42
N PHE A 276 -6.33 -6.79 39.24
CA PHE A 276 -6.30 -8.26 39.17
C PHE A 276 -5.78 -8.97 40.44
N GLU A 277 -5.85 -8.31 41.59
CA GLU A 277 -5.36 -8.84 42.87
C GLU A 277 -6.43 -9.65 43.64
N ASP A 278 -7.72 -9.36 43.40
CA ASP A 278 -8.83 -9.99 44.13
C ASP A 278 -9.85 -10.60 43.15
N ALA A 279 -9.81 -11.93 43.03
CA ALA A 279 -10.69 -12.71 42.18
C ALA A 279 -12.17 -12.65 42.62
N ASP A 280 -12.44 -12.50 43.92
CA ASP A 280 -13.81 -12.35 44.41
C ASP A 280 -14.35 -10.96 44.06
N ALA A 281 -13.53 -9.91 44.16
CA ALA A 281 -13.90 -8.57 43.69
C ALA A 281 -14.18 -8.55 42.18
N MET A 282 -13.34 -9.21 41.37
CA MET A 282 -13.59 -9.35 39.92
C MET A 282 -14.94 -10.02 39.62
N ARG A 283 -15.30 -11.07 40.38
CA ARG A 283 -16.58 -11.75 40.19
C ARG A 283 -17.77 -10.88 40.60
N VAL A 284 -17.66 -10.13 41.71
CA VAL A 284 -18.70 -9.21 42.17
C VAL A 284 -18.90 -8.04 41.20
N GLU A 285 -17.81 -7.51 40.63
CA GLU A 285 -17.83 -6.44 39.63
C GLU A 285 -18.26 -6.92 38.22
N GLY A 286 -18.55 -8.22 38.07
CA GLY A 286 -19.17 -8.77 36.86
C GLY A 286 -18.20 -9.07 35.73
N TRP A 287 -16.92 -9.31 36.02
CA TRP A 287 -15.97 -9.79 35.02
C TRP A 287 -16.42 -11.16 34.53
N THR A 288 -16.73 -11.26 33.23
CA THR A 288 -17.15 -12.50 32.58
C THR A 288 -16.18 -12.88 31.49
N ARG A 289 -15.92 -14.18 31.39
CA ARG A 289 -15.16 -14.78 30.31
C ARG A 289 -16.09 -15.10 29.14
N ASP A 290 -16.01 -14.33 28.07
CA ASP A 290 -16.69 -14.65 26.80
C ASP A 290 -15.66 -15.12 25.76
N VAL A 291 -15.66 -16.42 25.46
CA VAL A 291 -14.76 -17.01 24.47
C VAL A 291 -15.54 -17.39 23.24
N THR A 292 -15.23 -16.72 22.14
CA THR A 292 -15.63 -17.17 20.81
C THR A 292 -14.84 -18.42 20.45
N SER A 293 -15.35 -19.59 20.84
CA SER A 293 -14.72 -20.87 20.54
C SER A 293 -14.73 -21.13 19.03
N SER A 294 -13.56 -21.25 18.43
CA SER A 294 -13.38 -21.80 17.09
C SER A 294 -12.55 -23.08 17.18
N ASN A 295 -12.80 -24.06 16.32
CA ASN A 295 -12.03 -25.31 16.31
C ASN A 295 -10.54 -25.12 15.94
N GLN A 296 -10.13 -23.90 15.60
CA GLN A 296 -8.80 -23.56 15.15
C GLN A 296 -7.98 -22.80 16.19
N VAL A 297 -8.60 -22.27 17.25
CA VAL A 297 -7.94 -21.43 18.26
C VAL A 297 -8.35 -21.85 19.66
N ALA A 298 -7.36 -22.25 20.49
CA ALA A 298 -7.53 -22.45 21.92
C ALA A 298 -7.18 -21.16 22.67
N VAL A 299 -8.00 -20.80 23.65
CA VAL A 299 -7.84 -19.58 24.47
C VAL A 299 -7.61 -19.98 25.93
N TYR A 300 -6.57 -19.41 26.54
CA TYR A 300 -6.20 -19.60 27.93
C TYR A 300 -6.16 -18.25 28.64
N ASP A 301 -6.66 -18.21 29.86
CA ASP A 301 -6.72 -17.02 30.70
C ASP A 301 -6.53 -17.40 32.16
N ALA A 302 -5.69 -16.66 32.87
CA ALA A 302 -5.36 -16.91 34.27
C ALA A 302 -4.76 -15.67 34.95
N LEU A 303 -4.83 -15.64 36.28
CA LEU A 303 -3.99 -14.76 37.08
C LEU A 303 -2.59 -15.39 37.20
N ASP A 304 -1.58 -14.70 36.66
CA ASP A 304 -0.18 -15.14 36.59
C ASP A 304 0.69 -14.25 37.48
N PRO A 305 1.41 -14.80 38.47
CA PRO A 305 2.34 -14.04 39.31
C PRO A 305 3.70 -13.79 38.64
N SER A 306 3.97 -14.38 37.46
CA SER A 306 5.32 -14.43 36.87
C SER A 306 5.69 -13.19 36.04
N HIS A 307 4.69 -12.46 35.55
CA HIS A 307 4.86 -11.33 34.62
C HIS A 307 4.15 -10.07 35.12
N VAL A 308 4.17 -9.87 36.44
CA VAL A 308 3.45 -8.78 37.10
C VAL A 308 4.18 -7.46 36.88
N HIS A 309 3.42 -6.42 36.51
CA HIS A 309 3.94 -5.06 36.38
C HIS A 309 3.95 -4.35 37.75
N GLU A 310 2.89 -4.52 38.54
CA GLU A 310 2.71 -4.03 39.91
C GLU A 310 1.73 -4.97 40.64
N GLY A 311 1.95 -5.26 41.93
CA GLY A 311 1.10 -6.18 42.72
C GLY A 311 1.65 -7.61 42.82
N GLU A 312 0.77 -8.59 43.09
CA GLU A 312 1.10 -10.01 43.17
C GLU A 312 0.62 -10.80 41.94
N TYR A 313 -0.36 -10.30 41.19
CA TYR A 313 -0.96 -11.02 40.06
C TYR A 313 -1.17 -10.11 38.86
N CYS A 314 -1.11 -10.68 37.65
CA CYS A 314 -1.60 -10.03 36.44
C CYS A 314 -2.52 -10.95 35.64
N LEU A 315 -3.49 -10.37 34.93
CA LEU A 315 -4.31 -11.14 34.00
C LEU A 315 -3.50 -11.48 32.75
N ARG A 316 -3.23 -12.77 32.56
CA ARG A 316 -2.61 -13.30 31.35
C ARG A 316 -3.67 -13.92 30.46
N MET A 317 -3.74 -13.47 29.21
CA MET A 317 -4.59 -14.05 28.18
C MET A 317 -3.73 -14.50 26.98
N VAL A 318 -3.97 -15.71 26.50
CA VAL A 318 -3.21 -16.32 25.39
C VAL A 318 -4.18 -17.00 24.43
N SER A 319 -4.01 -16.76 23.13
CA SER A 319 -4.67 -17.53 22.08
C SER A 319 -3.62 -18.28 21.26
N VAL A 320 -3.81 -19.58 21.05
CA VAL A 320 -2.91 -20.42 20.27
C VAL A 320 -3.67 -21.22 19.20
N PRO A 321 -3.09 -21.41 18.00
CA PRO A 321 -3.68 -22.28 16.99
C PRO A 321 -3.77 -23.72 17.51
N THR A 322 -4.88 -24.42 17.29
CA THR A 322 -5.08 -25.79 17.79
C THR A 322 -4.18 -26.83 17.09
N GLU A 323 -3.68 -26.54 15.88
CA GLU A 323 -2.80 -27.43 15.10
C GLU A 323 -1.35 -27.49 15.61
N ASN A 324 -0.86 -26.42 16.23
CA ASN A 324 0.40 -26.42 16.95
C ASN A 324 0.05 -26.39 18.43
N GLN A 325 0.07 -27.53 19.11
CA GLN A 325 0.04 -27.59 20.56
C GLN A 325 1.47 -27.43 21.10
N PRO A 326 2.04 -26.22 21.30
CA PRO A 326 2.94 -26.12 22.41
C PRO A 326 2.05 -26.39 23.63
N VAL A 327 2.47 -27.33 24.47
CA VAL A 327 1.98 -27.40 25.83
C VAL A 327 2.36 -26.05 26.43
N VAL A 328 1.43 -25.10 26.44
CA VAL A 328 1.53 -23.96 27.33
C VAL A 328 1.27 -24.56 28.70
N THR A 329 2.30 -25.17 29.27
CA THR A 329 2.41 -25.32 30.72
C THR A 329 2.48 -23.90 31.23
N LEU A 330 1.30 -23.31 31.44
CA LEU A 330 1.12 -22.43 32.59
C LEU A 330 1.56 -23.33 33.75
N ASP A 331 2.70 -23.03 34.37
CA ASP A 331 2.90 -23.50 35.75
C ASP A 331 1.58 -23.16 36.45
N ASP A 332 0.90 -24.20 36.95
CA ASP A 332 -0.54 -24.19 37.20
C ASP A 332 -1.10 -22.82 37.62
N PRO A 333 -2.16 -22.31 36.99
CA PRO A 333 -2.78 -21.07 37.45
C PRO A 333 -3.29 -21.28 38.88
N VAL A 334 -2.89 -20.39 39.80
CA VAL A 334 -3.29 -20.46 41.22
C VAL A 334 -4.82 -20.32 41.38
N VAL A 335 -5.50 -19.72 40.39
CA VAL A 335 -6.97 -19.59 40.39
C VAL A 335 -7.52 -19.79 38.98
N ARG A 336 -8.37 -20.82 38.80
CA ARG A 336 -9.23 -20.99 37.63
C ARG A 336 -10.65 -20.58 38.00
N TYR A 337 -11.34 -19.88 37.10
CA TYR A 337 -12.76 -19.60 37.22
C TYR A 337 -13.55 -20.81 36.69
N GLU A 338 -14.39 -21.43 37.53
CA GLU A 338 -15.41 -22.42 37.11
C GLU A 338 -16.72 -21.73 36.70
#